data_AF-A0A820T4S7-F1
#
_entry.id   AF-A0A820T4S7-F1
#
_cell.length_a   1.000
_cell.length_b   1.000
_cell.length_c   1.000
_cell.angle_alpha   90.00
_cell.angle_beta   90.00
_cell.angle_gamma   90.00
#
_symmetry.space_group_name_H-M   'P 1'
#
loop_
_entity.id
_entity.type
_entity.pdbx_description
1 polymer ?
#
loop_
_entity_poly.entity_id
_entity_poly.type
_entity_poly.pdbx_seq_one_letter_code
_entity_poly.pdbx_strand_id
1 'polypeptide(L)' 'IARYPTALFVYQDKPPVYKVLSNGEIHDVPAGDHNLLDCLLLFVECVNSTRNGHIGSLNLGASGVDILWTTIPPSLS' A
#
# COMPACT_ATOMS: atom_id res chain seq x y z
N ILE A 1 16.48 -10.53 -12.29
CA ILE A 1 15.49 -10.24 -11.22
C ILE A 1 15.72 -8.80 -10.81
N ALA A 2 14.94 -7.87 -11.36
CA ALA A 2 15.17 -6.43 -11.22
C ALA A 2 14.91 -6.02 -9.76
N ARG A 3 15.90 -5.36 -9.15
CA ARG A 3 15.75 -4.72 -7.84
C ARG A 3 14.82 -3.52 -8.03
N TYR A 4 13.67 -3.51 -7.35
CA TYR A 4 12.81 -2.35 -7.23
C TYR A 4 13.10 -1.66 -5.88
N PRO A 5 14.08 -0.74 -5.81
CA PRO A 5 14.40 -0.02 -4.57
C PRO A 5 13.29 0.93 -4.08
N THR A 6 12.12 0.91 -4.71
CA THR A 6 10.97 1.79 -4.41
C THR A 6 9.64 1.02 -4.39
N ALA A 7 9.69 -0.31 -4.33
CA ALA A 7 8.47 -1.11 -4.28
C ALA A 7 7.72 -0.86 -2.97
N LEU A 8 6.46 -0.47 -3.10
CA LEU A 8 5.49 -0.38 -2.01
C LEU A 8 4.25 -1.15 -2.47
N PHE A 9 3.93 -2.25 -1.79
CA PHE A 9 2.75 -3.05 -2.09
C PHE A 9 2.27 -3.83 -0.87
N VAL A 10 0.98 -4.13 -0.86
CA VAL A 10 0.35 -5.06 0.09
C VAL A 10 0.28 -6.43 -0.59
N TYR A 11 0.66 -7.49 0.12
CA TYR A 11 0.53 -8.86 -0.38
C TYR A 11 -0.01 -9.79 0.71
N GLN A 12 -0.64 -10.89 0.27
CA GLN A 12 -1.09 -11.95 1.16
C GLN A 12 0.04 -12.97 1.35
N ASP A 13 0.48 -13.17 2.60
CA ASP A 13 1.54 -14.15 2.93
C ASP A 13 0.96 -15.55 3.05
N LYS A 14 -0.07 -15.69 3.89
CA LYS A 14 -0.89 -16.90 4.05
C LYS A 14 -2.29 -16.49 4.46
N PRO A 15 -3.38 -17.11 4.02
CA PRO A 15 -4.71 -16.74 4.51
C PRO A 15 -4.82 -16.86 6.04
N PRO A 16 -5.40 -15.88 6.76
CA PRO A 16 -5.94 -14.57 6.36
C PRO A 16 -4.97 -13.38 6.59
N VAL A 17 -3.66 -13.62 6.55
CA VAL A 17 -2.56 -12.70 6.85
C VAL A 17 -2.04 -11.98 5.61
N TYR A 18 -2.07 -10.65 5.67
CA TYR A 18 -1.51 -9.67 4.76
C TYR A 18 -0.30 -8.98 5.40
N LYS A 19 0.60 -8.48 4.54
CA LYS A 19 1.81 -7.76 4.91
C LYS A 19 2.06 -6.60 3.95
N VAL A 20 2.83 -5.61 4.41
CA VAL A 20 3.27 -4.48 3.59
C VAL A 20 4.77 -4.61 3.33
N LEU A 21 5.17 -4.58 2.06
CA LEU A 21 6.58 -4.38 1.69
C LEU A 21 6.78 -2.89 1.38
N SER A 22 7.74 -2.24 2.02
CA SER A 22 8.15 -0.86 1.72
C SER A 22 9.67 -0.76 1.68
N ASN A 23 10.24 -0.20 0.60
CA ASN A 23 11.68 0.01 0.46
C ASN A 23 12.54 -1.26 0.69
N GLY A 24 11.99 -2.44 0.37
CA GLY A 24 12.65 -3.74 0.59
C GLY A 24 12.53 -4.30 2.01
N GLU A 25 11.87 -3.60 2.94
CA GLU A 25 11.54 -4.09 4.28
C GLU A 25 10.11 -4.63 4.32
N ILE A 26 9.92 -5.70 5.08
CA ILE A 26 8.60 -6.30 5.33
C ILE A 26 8.12 -5.78 6.68
N HIS A 27 6.94 -5.15 6.70
CA HIS A 27 6.28 -4.75 7.93
C HIS A 27 5.29 -5.84 8.34
N ASP A 28 5.57 -6.47 9.48
CA ASP A 28 4.64 -7.40 10.12
C ASP A 28 3.54 -6.62 10.82
N VAL A 29 2.34 -6.67 10.25
CA VAL A 29 1.12 -6.17 10.88
C VAL A 29 0.53 -7.31 11.71
N PRO A 30 0.09 -7.05 12.96
CA PRO A 30 -0.53 -8.08 13.80
C PRO A 30 -1.63 -8.84 13.06
N ALA A 31 -1.66 -10.17 13.22
CA ALA A 31 -2.71 -10.99 12.65
C ALA A 31 -4.02 -10.77 13.41
N GLY A 32 -5.13 -10.64 12.68
CA GLY A 32 -6.47 -10.43 13.22
C GLY A 32 -7.49 -10.23 12.10
N ASP A 33 -8.76 -10.13 12.46
CA ASP A 33 -9.88 -10.01 11.49
C ASP A 33 -9.78 -8.77 10.60
N HIS A 34 -9.04 -7.75 11.05
CA HIS A 34 -8.85 -6.48 10.36
C HIS A 34 -7.45 -6.32 9.76
N ASN A 35 -6.64 -7.38 9.70
CA ASN A 35 -5.25 -7.29 9.28
C ASN A 35 -5.07 -6.69 7.86
N LEU A 36 -6.00 -6.92 6.93
CA LEU A 36 -5.99 -6.24 5.63
C LEU A 36 -6.19 -4.73 5.76
N LEU A 37 -7.14 -4.30 6.59
CA LEU A 37 -7.39 -2.88 6.85
C LEU A 37 -6.15 -2.21 7.47
N ASP A 38 -5.56 -2.86 8.47
CA ASP A 38 -4.34 -2.36 9.12
C ASP A 38 -3.17 -2.26 8.13
N CYS A 39 -3.02 -3.24 7.23
CA CYS A 39 -2.03 -3.17 6.15
C CYS A 39 -2.30 -2.02 5.16
N LEU A 40 -3.56 -1.76 4.82
CA LEU A 40 -3.93 -0.65 3.94
C LEU A 40 -3.66 0.71 4.61
N LEU A 41 -3.94 0.85 5.91
CA LEU A 41 -3.62 2.05 6.67
C LEU A 41 -2.11 2.30 6.69
N LEU A 42 -1.32 1.27 6.99
CA LEU A 42 0.14 1.36 6.97
C LEU A 42 0.67 1.70 5.56
N PHE A 43 0.09 1.10 4.53
CA PHE A 43 0.42 1.42 3.13
C PHE A 43 0.19 2.90 2.83
N VAL A 44 -0.97 3.45 3.18
CA VAL A 44 -1.30 4.87 2.95
C VAL A 44 -0.33 5.78 3.71
N GLU A 45 0.01 5.44 4.95
CA GLU A 45 0.99 6.18 5.74
C GLU A 45 2.39 6.15 5.09
N CYS A 46 2.83 5.00 4.59
CA CYS A 46 4.07 4.90 3.82
C CYS A 46 4.03 5.78 2.57
N VAL A 47 2.91 5.85 1.84
CA VAL A 47 2.77 6.74 0.67
C VAL A 47 2.84 8.21 1.10
N ASN A 48 2.14 8.59 2.16
CA ASN A 48 2.18 9.94 2.68
C ASN A 48 3.61 10.37 3.03
N SER A 49 4.33 9.52 3.76
CA SER A 49 5.68 9.79 4.26
C SER A 49 6.78 9.72 3.19
N THR A 50 6.64 8.87 2.16
CA THR A 50 7.73 8.61 1.18
C THR A 50 7.47 9.16 -0.22
N ARG A 51 6.21 9.46 -0.55
CA ARG A 51 5.79 9.90 -1.89
C ARG A 51 4.96 11.19 -1.84
N ASN A 52 5.02 11.95 -0.75
CA ASN A 52 4.25 13.18 -0.53
C ASN A 52 2.72 12.97 -0.70
N GLY A 53 2.22 11.77 -0.43
CA GLY A 53 0.80 11.43 -0.62
C GLY A 53 0.41 11.06 -2.06
N HIS A 54 1.37 10.88 -2.97
CA HIS A 54 1.10 10.46 -4.34
C HIS A 54 0.97 8.93 -4.42
N ILE A 55 -0.27 8.44 -4.35
CA ILE A 55 -0.63 7.07 -4.70
C ILE A 55 -0.84 7.05 -6.22
N GLY A 56 -0.01 6.31 -6.97
CA GLY A 56 -0.25 6.08 -8.40
C GLY A 56 -1.47 5.19 -8.64
N SER A 57 -1.52 4.43 -9.74
CA SER A 57 -2.54 3.37 -9.89
C SER A 57 -2.25 2.25 -8.89
N LEU A 58 -3.09 2.06 -7.88
CA LEU A 58 -2.99 0.95 -6.94
C LEU A 58 -3.96 -0.17 -7.35
N ASN A 59 -3.39 -1.31 -7.78
CA ASN A 59 -4.13 -2.52 -8.10
C ASN A 59 -3.97 -3.52 -6.94
N LEU A 60 -5.07 -3.93 -6.31
CA LEU A 60 -5.08 -4.84 -5.15
C LEU A 60 -5.16 -6.34 -5.54
N GLY A 61 -4.84 -6.69 -6.80
CA GLY A 61 -4.85 -8.06 -7.30
C GLY A 61 -6.25 -8.61 -7.60
N ALA A 62 -6.41 -9.94 -7.61
CA ALA A 62 -7.62 -10.66 -8.05
C ALA A 62 -8.91 -10.34 -7.26
N SER A 63 -8.80 -9.61 -6.14
CA SER A 63 -9.89 -9.10 -5.32
C SER A 63 -10.63 -7.90 -5.93
N GLY A 64 -10.13 -7.32 -7.04
CA GLY A 64 -10.89 -6.40 -7.91
C GLY A 64 -11.14 -5.00 -7.36
N VAL A 65 -10.32 -4.50 -6.43
CA VAL A 65 -10.41 -3.11 -5.96
C VAL A 65 -9.25 -2.30 -6.52
N ASP A 66 -9.53 -1.50 -7.54
CA ASP A 66 -8.61 -0.48 -8.05
C ASP A 66 -8.87 0.84 -7.30
N ILE A 67 -7.87 1.33 -6.57
CA ILE A 67 -7.96 2.61 -5.85
C ILE A 67 -7.27 3.67 -6.71
N LEU A 68 -8.06 4.55 -7.33
CA LEU A 68 -7.56 5.73 -8.01
C LEU A 68 -7.54 6.91 -7.04
N TRP A 69 -6.35 7.43 -6.75
CA TRP A 69 -6.17 8.66 -5.99
C TRP A 69 -5.83 9.81 -6.93
N THR A 70 -6.63 10.88 -6.91
CA THR A 70 -6.35 12.11 -7.66
C THR A 70 -6.19 13.27 -6.68
N THR A 71 -5.01 13.88 -6.64
CA THR A 71 -4.79 15.15 -5.95
C THR A 71 -5.23 16.27 -6.88
N ILE A 72 -6.24 17.05 -6.48
CA ILE A 72 -6.52 18.34 -7.11
C ILE A 72 -5.44 19.33 -6.60
N PRO A 73 -4.64 19.96 -7.47
CA PRO A 73 -3.69 20.98 -7.06
C PRO A 73 -4.41 22.12 -6.32
N PRO A 74 -3.78 22.76 -5.32
CA PRO A 74 -4.37 23.91 -4.61
C PRO A 74 -4.72 25.09 -5.54
N SER A 75 -4.10 25.16 -6.71
CA SER A 75 -4.39 26.16 -7.75
C SER A 75 -5.71 25.92 -8.50
N LEU A 76 -6.41 24.82 -8.21
CA LEU A 76 -7.65 24.39 -8.87
C LEU A 76 -8.80 24.15 -7.86
N SER A 77 -8.64 24.54 -6.59
CA SER A 77 -9.65 24.48 -5.52
C SER A 77 -10.28 25.83 -5.23
#